data_AF-H5X968-F1
#
_entry.id   AF-H5X968-F1
#
_cell.length_a   1.000
_cell.length_b   1.000
_cell.length_c   1.000
_cell.angle_alpha   90.00
_cell.angle_beta   90.00
_cell.angle_gamma   90.00
#
_symmetry.space_group_name_H-M   'P 1'
#
loop_
_entity.id
_entity.type
_entity.pdbx_description
1 polymer ?
#
loop_
_entity_poly.entity_id
_entity_poly.type
_entity_poly.pdbx_seq_one_letter_code
_entity_poly.pdbx_strand_id
1 'polypeptide(L)'
;MAGTPAPRAVVLTTALSFAVAVCALVTAAVLRTGDSAPASAGGAVNTAAESRSGCGGEPCRVLASATVNGMPVELLADSRGGTGRLRAGGPSSGTTAETTITGMGVRLNHDSLRCVEIATPVCLVRGPHDGGMAGELHIWRGDGWASAERPYFSDAGSITLDDAAADAAPEVIVVRHECGRADDVSQCRRAPVLAEVYDLRGRLVGCTAGFDSPGQLRGWPEVDLAADEVGSCS
;
A
#
# COMPACT_ATOMS: atom_id res chain seq x y z
N MET A 1 -58.29 -26.66 -1.78
CA MET A 1 -57.15 -26.19 -0.97
C MET A 1 -57.45 -24.75 -0.59
N ALA A 2 -57.92 -24.52 0.63
CA ALA A 2 -58.28 -23.19 1.11
C ALA A 2 -57.03 -22.54 1.71
N GLY A 3 -56.56 -21.44 1.10
CA GLY A 3 -55.42 -20.68 1.59
C GLY A 3 -55.76 -19.95 2.88
N THR A 4 -54.99 -20.19 3.93
CA THR A 4 -55.10 -19.46 5.19
C THR A 4 -54.76 -17.98 4.94
N PRO A 5 -55.62 -17.02 5.32
CA PRO A 5 -55.30 -15.61 5.15
C PRO A 5 -54.10 -15.24 6.03
N ALA A 6 -53.11 -14.57 5.44
CA ALA A 6 -51.94 -14.10 6.17
C ALA A 6 -52.38 -13.18 7.34
N PRO A 7 -51.76 -13.31 8.52
CA PRO A 7 -52.11 -12.50 9.68
C PRO A 7 -51.94 -11.02 9.35
N ARG A 8 -52.96 -10.21 9.67
CA ARG A 8 -53.05 -8.78 9.33
C ARG A 8 -51.78 -7.99 9.73
N ALA A 9 -51.10 -8.41 10.80
CA ALA A 9 -49.84 -7.84 11.26
C ALA A 9 -48.70 -7.97 10.22
N VAL A 10 -48.60 -9.11 9.53
CA VAL A 10 -47.56 -9.34 8.50
C VAL A 10 -47.82 -8.50 7.25
N VAL A 11 -49.10 -8.36 6.87
CA VAL A 11 -49.49 -7.49 5.75
C VAL A 11 -49.14 -6.03 6.06
N LEU A 12 -49.41 -5.57 7.29
CA LEU A 12 -49.08 -4.22 7.74
C LEU A 12 -47.57 -3.95 7.76
N THR A 13 -46.75 -4.87 8.28
CA THR A 13 -45.29 -4.68 8.32
C THR A 13 -44.67 -4.67 6.92
N THR A 14 -45.18 -5.52 6.01
CA THR A 14 -44.68 -5.60 4.63
C THR A 14 -45.07 -4.35 3.84
N ALA A 15 -46.28 -3.81 4.06
CA ALA A 15 -46.69 -2.55 3.47
C ALA A 15 -45.85 -1.38 4.00
N LEU A 16 -45.54 -1.37 5.30
CA LEU A 16 -44.73 -0.32 5.92
C LEU A 16 -43.30 -0.31 5.40
N SER A 17 -42.65 -1.48 5.30
CA SER A 17 -41.27 -1.58 4.79
C SER A 17 -41.18 -1.19 3.32
N PHE A 18 -42.17 -1.55 2.51
CA PHE A 18 -42.23 -1.13 1.11
C PHE A 18 -42.41 0.40 0.99
N ALA A 19 -43.27 1.00 1.81
CA ALA A 19 -43.45 2.45 1.84
C ALA A 19 -42.15 3.20 2.22
N VAL A 20 -41.41 2.71 3.21
CA VAL A 20 -40.11 3.28 3.62
C VAL A 20 -39.08 3.19 2.50
N ALA A 21 -39.00 2.05 1.80
CA ALA A 21 -38.09 1.88 0.68
C ALA A 21 -38.40 2.83 -0.49
N VAL A 22 -39.69 3.01 -0.81
CA VAL A 22 -40.14 3.94 -1.85
C VAL A 22 -39.83 5.39 -1.44
N CYS A 23 -40.10 5.78 -0.20
CA CYS A 23 -39.73 7.11 0.30
C CYS A 23 -38.23 7.37 0.20
N ALA A 24 -37.38 6.41 0.57
CA ALA A 24 -35.92 6.56 0.48
C ALA A 24 -35.45 6.76 -0.97
N LEU A 25 -36.00 6.00 -1.93
CA LEU A 25 -35.68 6.14 -3.35
C LEU A 25 -36.16 7.47 -3.93
N VAL A 26 -37.36 7.93 -3.55
CA VAL A 26 -37.89 9.24 -3.98
C VAL A 26 -37.05 10.37 -3.41
N THR A 27 -36.64 10.29 -2.13
CA THR A 27 -35.78 11.32 -1.52
C THR A 27 -34.42 11.37 -2.22
N ALA A 28 -33.83 10.22 -2.53
CA ALA A 28 -32.59 10.14 -3.30
C ALA A 28 -32.72 10.70 -4.72
N ALA A 29 -33.86 10.48 -5.39
CA ALA A 29 -34.12 11.02 -6.71
C ALA A 29 -34.32 12.54 -6.69
N VAL A 30 -35.08 13.07 -5.71
CA VAL A 30 -35.31 14.52 -5.54
C VAL A 30 -34.00 15.24 -5.21
N LEU A 31 -33.16 14.66 -4.35
CA LEU A 31 -31.82 15.22 -4.05
C LEU A 31 -30.88 15.19 -5.27
N ARG A 32 -31.08 14.25 -6.20
CA ARG A 32 -30.28 14.14 -7.43
C ARG A 32 -30.72 15.12 -8.53
N THR A 33 -31.92 15.67 -8.46
CA THR A 33 -32.44 16.64 -9.45
C THR A 33 -32.15 18.11 -9.12
N GLY A 34 -31.39 18.40 -8.07
CA GLY A 34 -31.03 19.76 -7.66
C GLY A 34 -29.88 20.43 -8.44
N ASP A 35 -29.11 19.68 -9.24
CA ASP A 35 -27.97 20.24 -9.99
C ASP A 35 -28.33 20.62 -11.43
N SER A 36 -29.12 21.68 -11.57
CA SER A 36 -29.30 22.36 -12.86
C SER A 36 -29.34 23.90 -12.71
N ALA A 37 -28.13 24.47 -12.79
CA ALA A 37 -27.74 25.86 -13.17
C ALA A 37 -28.14 27.04 -12.24
N PRO A 38 -27.51 28.26 -12.32
CA PRO A 38 -26.44 28.75 -13.20
C PRO A 38 -25.24 29.43 -12.48
N ALA A 39 -24.26 29.93 -13.26
CA ALA A 39 -23.09 30.67 -12.81
C ALA A 39 -23.39 32.10 -12.29
N SER A 40 -22.90 32.46 -11.11
CA SER A 40 -22.32 33.78 -10.82
C SER A 40 -21.69 33.90 -9.43
N ALA A 41 -20.73 34.82 -9.36
CA ALA A 41 -19.69 35.07 -8.37
C ALA A 41 -20.16 35.36 -6.93
N GLY A 42 -19.25 35.08 -5.97
CA GLY A 42 -19.31 35.65 -4.62
C GLY A 42 -18.68 34.71 -3.59
N GLY A 43 -17.48 35.04 -3.11
CA GLY A 43 -16.63 34.14 -2.34
C GLY A 43 -17.19 33.66 -1.00
N ALA A 44 -16.81 32.43 -0.66
CA ALA A 44 -16.59 31.98 0.70
C ALA A 44 -15.51 30.88 0.66
N VAL A 45 -14.47 31.08 1.47
CA VAL A 45 -13.40 30.10 1.69
C VAL A 45 -14.03 28.86 2.33
N ASN A 46 -14.05 27.75 1.60
CA ASN A 46 -14.23 26.41 2.16
C ASN A 46 -13.14 25.51 1.60
N THR A 47 -12.02 25.48 2.32
CA THR A 47 -10.94 24.52 2.14
C THR A 47 -11.35 23.20 2.78
N ALA A 48 -11.99 22.29 2.03
CA ALA A 48 -11.96 20.84 2.30
C ALA A 48 -12.64 20.06 1.17
N ALA A 49 -11.88 19.12 0.60
CA ALA A 49 -12.35 17.99 -0.21
C ALA A 49 -12.88 18.30 -1.63
N GLU A 50 -12.18 19.14 -2.39
CA GLU A 50 -12.08 18.83 -3.83
C GLU A 50 -11.10 17.66 -3.98
N SER A 51 -11.60 16.60 -4.59
CA SER A 51 -10.87 15.40 -4.99
C SER A 51 -9.50 15.77 -5.54
N ARG A 52 -8.45 15.60 -4.73
CA ARG A 52 -7.05 15.55 -5.19
C ARG A 52 -6.86 14.25 -5.99
N SER A 53 -7.54 14.14 -7.12
CA SER A 53 -7.45 13.04 -8.07
C SER A 53 -6.11 13.05 -8.83
N GLY A 54 -5.28 14.07 -8.60
CA GLY A 54 -3.95 14.22 -9.15
C GLY A 54 -2.82 13.83 -8.20
N CYS A 55 -1.64 13.73 -8.79
CA CYS A 55 -0.36 13.51 -8.13
C CYS A 55 0.36 14.88 -8.13
N GLY A 56 0.31 15.61 -7.01
CA GLY A 56 1.07 16.86 -6.85
C GLY A 56 0.61 18.01 -7.76
N GLY A 57 -0.69 18.09 -8.09
CA GLY A 57 -1.26 19.12 -8.97
C GLY A 57 -1.32 18.73 -10.46
N GLU A 58 -0.68 17.63 -10.84
CA GLU A 58 -0.75 17.05 -12.18
C GLU A 58 -1.63 15.79 -12.19
N PRO A 59 -2.14 15.34 -13.35
CA PRO A 59 -2.76 14.02 -13.47
C PRO A 59 -1.77 12.92 -13.08
N CYS A 60 -2.24 11.92 -12.33
CA CYS A 60 -1.44 10.75 -12.04
C CYS A 60 -1.23 9.90 -13.30
N ARG A 61 0.00 9.40 -13.50
CA ARG A 61 0.32 8.35 -14.47
C ARG A 61 0.58 7.03 -13.77
N VAL A 62 0.25 5.92 -14.41
CA VAL A 62 0.65 4.59 -13.96
C VAL A 62 2.14 4.43 -14.24
N LEU A 63 2.93 4.16 -13.19
CA LEU A 63 4.34 3.82 -13.29
C LEU A 63 4.56 2.32 -13.38
N ALA A 64 3.81 1.56 -12.58
CA ALA A 64 3.92 0.12 -12.47
C ALA A 64 2.56 -0.49 -12.14
N SER A 65 2.36 -1.74 -12.53
CA SER A 65 1.14 -2.49 -12.27
C SER A 65 1.50 -3.91 -11.83
N ALA A 66 0.73 -4.43 -10.89
CA ALA A 66 0.73 -5.83 -10.47
C ALA A 66 -0.70 -6.34 -10.42
N THR A 67 -0.88 -7.65 -10.45
CA THR A 67 -2.14 -8.30 -10.10
C THR A 67 -1.91 -9.04 -8.79
N VAL A 68 -2.86 -8.94 -7.86
CA VAL A 68 -2.82 -9.70 -6.60
C VAL A 68 -4.18 -10.30 -6.36
N ASN A 69 -4.28 -11.64 -6.37
CA ASN A 69 -5.55 -12.36 -6.21
C ASN A 69 -6.64 -11.89 -7.21
N GLY A 70 -6.25 -11.57 -8.45
CA GLY A 70 -7.13 -11.07 -9.50
C GLY A 70 -7.51 -9.58 -9.37
N MET A 71 -7.04 -8.88 -8.34
CA MET A 71 -7.20 -7.43 -8.18
C MET A 71 -6.02 -6.69 -8.80
N PRO A 72 -6.24 -5.73 -9.72
CA PRO A 72 -5.15 -4.89 -10.22
C PRO A 72 -4.68 -3.95 -9.12
N VAL A 73 -3.36 -3.82 -8.96
CA VAL A 73 -2.71 -2.85 -8.09
C VAL A 73 -1.76 -2.02 -8.94
N GLU A 74 -1.89 -0.71 -8.88
CA GLU A 74 -1.14 0.23 -9.71
C GLU A 74 -0.44 1.26 -8.85
N LEU A 75 0.86 1.42 -9.10
CA LEU A 75 1.63 2.53 -8.57
C LEU A 75 1.44 3.73 -9.50
N LEU A 76 0.83 4.76 -8.96
CA LEU A 76 0.58 6.02 -9.62
C LEU A 76 1.59 7.06 -9.13
N ALA A 77 2.05 7.93 -10.01
CA ALA A 77 2.80 9.12 -9.59
C ALA A 77 2.67 10.28 -10.57
N ASP A 78 3.24 11.43 -10.19
CA ASP A 78 3.42 12.56 -11.09
C ASP A 78 4.52 12.30 -12.15
N SER A 79 4.53 13.18 -13.16
CA SER A 79 5.72 13.82 -13.71
C SER A 79 7.12 13.22 -13.48
N ARG A 80 7.51 13.33 -12.22
CA ARG A 80 8.86 13.18 -11.69
C ARG A 80 8.93 12.06 -10.67
N GLY A 81 7.84 11.33 -10.44
CA GLY A 81 7.75 10.31 -9.39
C GLY A 81 7.74 10.90 -7.98
N GLY A 82 7.46 12.20 -7.82
CA GLY A 82 7.64 12.95 -6.56
C GLY A 82 6.41 12.99 -5.66
N THR A 83 5.26 12.58 -6.17
CA THR A 83 4.00 12.42 -5.43
C THR A 83 3.40 11.09 -5.83
N GLY A 84 3.49 10.10 -4.96
CA GLY A 84 3.07 8.73 -5.26
C GLY A 84 1.74 8.37 -4.62
N ARG A 85 1.00 7.48 -5.29
CA ARG A 85 -0.22 6.87 -4.77
C ARG A 85 -0.27 5.40 -5.19
N LEU A 86 -0.77 4.53 -4.33
CA LEU A 86 -1.09 3.15 -4.68
C LEU A 86 -2.60 3.07 -4.93
N ARG A 87 -3.02 2.63 -6.12
CA ARG A 87 -4.42 2.35 -6.44
C ARG A 87 -4.62 0.84 -6.50
N ALA A 88 -5.67 0.34 -5.87
CA ALA A 88 -6.05 -1.06 -6.00
C ALA A 88 -7.51 -1.18 -6.43
N GLY A 89 -7.77 -2.02 -7.43
CA GLY A 89 -9.04 -2.09 -8.14
C GLY A 89 -9.02 -1.25 -9.43
N GLY A 90 -10.19 -1.18 -10.08
CA GLY A 90 -10.31 -0.52 -11.37
C GLY A 90 -10.15 1.01 -11.30
N PRO A 91 -9.90 1.69 -12.43
CA PRO A 91 -9.65 3.15 -12.45
C PRO A 91 -10.75 4.01 -11.82
N SER A 92 -12.00 3.54 -11.83
CA SER A 92 -13.18 4.25 -11.30
C SER A 92 -13.75 3.67 -10.00
N SER A 93 -13.28 2.50 -9.58
CA SER A 93 -13.80 1.76 -8.41
C SER A 93 -12.72 1.43 -7.37
N GLY A 94 -11.47 1.73 -7.68
CA GLY A 94 -10.34 1.39 -6.84
C GLY A 94 -10.13 2.32 -5.65
N THR A 95 -9.65 1.76 -4.55
CA THR A 95 -9.19 2.52 -3.38
C THR A 95 -7.80 3.06 -3.64
N THR A 96 -7.52 4.29 -3.20
CA THR A 96 -6.21 4.92 -3.38
C THR A 96 -5.61 5.28 -2.03
N ALA A 97 -4.35 4.92 -1.80
CA ALA A 97 -3.54 5.32 -0.66
C ALA A 97 -2.37 6.20 -1.12
N GLU A 98 -2.02 7.25 -0.36
CA GLU A 98 -0.84 8.06 -0.65
C GLU A 98 0.43 7.32 -0.20
N THR A 99 1.54 7.51 -0.92
CA THR A 99 2.83 6.96 -0.51
C THR A 99 3.62 7.98 0.31
N THR A 100 4.09 7.57 1.48
CA THR A 100 4.77 8.48 2.42
C THR A 100 6.24 8.69 2.05
N ILE A 101 6.87 7.69 1.43
CA ILE A 101 8.30 7.75 1.05
C ILE A 101 8.59 8.84 0.00
N THR A 102 7.59 9.27 -0.77
CA THR A 102 7.76 10.39 -1.72
C THR A 102 7.95 11.73 -1.01
N GLY A 103 7.35 11.89 0.17
CA GLY A 103 7.59 13.02 1.08
C GLY A 103 9.02 13.05 1.66
N MET A 104 9.72 11.91 1.69
CA MET A 104 11.14 11.83 2.06
C MET A 104 12.08 12.19 0.90
N GLY A 105 11.54 12.51 -0.28
CA GLY A 105 12.33 12.83 -1.47
C GLY A 105 12.59 11.63 -2.39
N VAL A 106 12.03 10.46 -2.10
CA VAL A 106 12.06 9.32 -3.04
C VAL A 106 11.42 9.72 -4.37
N ARG A 107 11.99 9.21 -5.46
CA ARG A 107 11.45 9.35 -6.81
C ARG A 107 11.06 7.99 -7.33
N LEU A 108 9.75 7.78 -7.47
CA LEU A 108 9.19 6.50 -7.90
C LEU A 108 9.36 6.30 -9.41
N ASN A 109 9.56 5.05 -9.81
CA ASN A 109 9.68 4.63 -11.21
C ASN A 109 8.97 3.28 -11.44
N HIS A 110 9.22 2.63 -12.58
CA HIS A 110 8.55 1.37 -12.96
C HIS A 110 8.97 0.16 -12.12
N ASP A 111 10.13 0.21 -11.45
CA ASP A 111 10.63 -0.85 -10.57
C ASP A 111 10.24 -0.63 -9.09
N SER A 112 9.55 0.47 -8.80
CA SER A 112 9.17 0.85 -7.45
C SER A 112 8.07 0.00 -6.84
N LEU A 113 7.39 -0.85 -7.61
CA LEU A 113 6.31 -1.71 -7.11
C LEU A 113 6.69 -3.19 -7.16
N ARG A 114 6.55 -3.85 -6.02
CA ARG A 114 6.58 -5.32 -5.90
C ARG A 114 5.38 -5.75 -5.08
N CYS A 115 4.63 -6.73 -5.54
CA CYS A 115 3.50 -7.29 -4.80
C CYS A 115 3.63 -8.81 -4.78
N VAL A 116 3.10 -9.43 -3.73
CA VAL A 116 3.13 -10.89 -3.55
C VAL A 116 1.71 -11.43 -3.47
N GLU A 117 1.48 -12.54 -4.17
CA GLU A 117 0.19 -13.22 -4.27
C GLU A 117 0.05 -14.27 -3.15
N ILE A 118 -0.36 -13.81 -1.97
CA ILE A 118 -0.60 -14.68 -0.81
C ILE A 118 -2.00 -14.43 -0.21
N ALA A 119 -2.34 -15.15 0.86
CA ALA A 119 -3.63 -15.05 1.53
C ALA A 119 -4.00 -13.62 1.97
N THR A 120 -3.01 -12.83 2.38
CA THR A 120 -3.15 -11.39 2.65
C THR A 120 -2.33 -10.62 1.62
N PRO A 121 -2.95 -9.99 0.61
CA PRO A 121 -2.24 -9.18 -0.36
C PRO A 121 -1.31 -8.14 0.29
N VAL A 122 -0.03 -8.15 -0.11
CA VAL A 122 0.98 -7.18 0.33
C VAL A 122 1.71 -6.62 -0.89
N CYS A 123 1.92 -5.31 -0.88
CA CYS A 123 2.73 -4.61 -1.86
C CYS A 123 3.80 -3.78 -1.16
N LEU A 124 5.04 -3.89 -1.62
CA LEU A 124 6.16 -3.04 -1.28
C LEU A 124 6.29 -1.94 -2.33
N VAL A 125 6.21 -0.69 -1.88
CA VAL A 125 6.58 0.48 -2.68
C VAL A 125 7.96 0.93 -2.23
N ARG A 126 8.94 0.99 -3.14
CA ARG A 126 10.33 1.34 -2.80
C ARG A 126 11.00 2.23 -3.84
N GLY A 127 12.04 2.93 -3.43
CA GLY A 127 12.88 3.68 -4.36
C GLY A 127 14.15 4.26 -3.72
N PRO A 128 15.06 4.78 -4.55
CA PRO A 128 16.32 5.34 -4.07
C PRO A 128 16.11 6.51 -3.10
N HIS A 129 16.89 6.53 -2.02
CA HIS A 129 16.89 7.60 -1.02
C HIS A 129 18.26 7.70 -0.37
N ASP A 130 18.87 8.90 -0.33
CA ASP A 130 20.11 9.18 0.40
C ASP A 130 21.27 8.19 0.16
N GLY A 131 21.37 7.68 -1.07
CA GLY A 131 22.41 6.70 -1.46
C GLY A 131 22.10 5.25 -1.09
N GLY A 132 20.91 4.98 -0.54
CA GLY A 132 20.35 3.66 -0.28
C GLY A 132 18.95 3.51 -0.91
N MET A 133 18.09 2.74 -0.24
CA MET A 133 16.72 2.44 -0.64
C MET A 133 15.77 2.73 0.53
N ALA A 134 14.66 3.42 0.27
CA ALA A 134 13.56 3.53 1.22
C ALA A 134 12.36 2.73 0.69
N GLY A 135 11.62 2.09 1.58
CA GLY A 135 10.47 1.26 1.21
C GLY A 135 9.34 1.38 2.22
N GLU A 136 8.10 1.24 1.76
CA GLU A 136 6.92 1.14 2.61
C GLU A 136 6.04 -0.02 2.16
N LEU A 137 5.39 -0.66 3.12
CA LEU A 137 4.40 -1.70 2.85
C LEU A 137 3.00 -1.12 2.74
N HIS A 138 2.23 -1.69 1.84
CA HIS A 138 0.78 -1.57 1.77
C HIS A 138 0.19 -2.96 1.95
N ILE A 139 -0.71 -3.12 2.91
CA ILE A 139 -1.30 -4.40 3.28
C ILE A 139 -2.82 -4.30 3.13
N TRP A 140 -3.43 -5.29 2.49
CA TRP A 140 -4.88 -5.40 2.41
C TRP A 140 -5.50 -5.75 3.77
N ARG A 141 -6.52 -5.00 4.18
CA ARG A 141 -7.24 -5.18 5.46
C ARG A 141 -8.69 -5.62 5.30
N GLY A 142 -9.09 -6.05 4.11
CA GLY A 142 -10.43 -6.57 3.80
C GLY A 142 -11.32 -5.57 3.06
N ASP A 143 -11.29 -4.31 3.45
CA ASP A 143 -12.07 -3.21 2.86
C ASP A 143 -11.19 -2.14 2.19
N GLY A 144 -9.87 -2.20 2.40
CA GLY A 144 -8.93 -1.28 1.79
C GLY A 144 -7.48 -1.66 2.03
N TRP A 145 -6.59 -0.87 1.42
CA TRP A 145 -5.15 -0.94 1.63
C TRP A 145 -4.74 0.05 2.71
N ALA A 146 -3.93 -0.41 3.65
CA ALA A 146 -3.33 0.43 4.68
C ALA A 146 -1.81 0.37 4.56
N SER A 147 -1.15 1.53 4.64
CA SER A 147 0.29 1.60 4.75
C SER A 147 0.75 1.09 6.12
N ALA A 148 1.92 0.46 6.18
CA ALA A 148 2.60 0.22 7.45
C ALA A 148 2.95 1.57 8.12
N GLU A 149 3.06 1.57 9.44
CA GLU A 149 3.23 2.81 10.22
C GLU A 149 4.56 3.52 9.93
N ARG A 150 5.60 2.79 9.51
CA ARG A 150 6.94 3.33 9.31
C ARG A 150 7.59 2.77 8.04
N PRO A 151 8.25 3.63 7.24
CA PRO A 151 9.11 3.18 6.15
C PRO A 151 10.33 2.41 6.66
N TYR A 152 10.78 1.47 5.84
CA TYR A 152 12.06 0.76 5.95
C TYR A 152 13.15 1.53 5.19
N PHE A 153 14.38 1.42 5.68
CA PHE A 153 15.54 2.02 5.02
C PHE A 153 16.71 1.02 4.96
N SER A 154 17.26 0.86 3.77
CA SER A 154 18.45 0.06 3.50
C SER A 154 19.55 0.97 2.99
N ASP A 155 20.67 1.03 3.69
CA ASP A 155 21.88 1.72 3.24
C ASP A 155 22.74 0.86 2.28
N ALA A 156 22.42 -0.43 2.15
CA ALA A 156 23.02 -1.34 1.18
C ALA A 156 22.23 -1.41 -0.16
N GLY A 157 21.05 -0.78 -0.22
CA GLY A 157 20.29 -0.59 -1.46
C GLY A 157 19.26 -1.68 -1.79
N SER A 158 18.91 -2.57 -0.85
CA SER A 158 17.89 -3.61 -1.08
C SER A 158 16.88 -3.69 0.07
N ILE A 159 15.60 -3.68 -0.31
CA ILE A 159 14.44 -3.97 0.53
C ILE A 159 13.54 -4.88 -0.30
N THR A 160 13.25 -6.10 0.14
CA THR A 160 12.46 -7.10 -0.62
C THR A 160 11.33 -7.69 0.22
N LEU A 161 10.41 -8.36 -0.47
CA LEU A 161 9.38 -9.21 0.14
C LEU A 161 9.72 -10.66 -0.19
N ASP A 162 9.75 -11.53 0.82
CA ASP A 162 10.06 -12.96 0.66
C ASP A 162 9.45 -13.77 1.82
N ASP A 163 9.15 -15.05 1.60
CA ASP A 163 8.66 -15.97 2.64
C ASP A 163 9.86 -16.71 3.26
N ALA A 164 10.64 -15.96 4.04
CA ALA A 164 11.86 -16.45 4.65
C ALA A 164 11.57 -17.43 5.80
N ALA A 165 10.41 -17.32 6.44
CA ALA A 165 9.96 -18.23 7.50
C ALA A 165 9.35 -19.54 6.97
N ALA A 166 9.07 -19.64 5.66
CA ALA A 166 8.37 -20.75 5.02
C ALA A 166 6.99 -21.04 5.64
N ASP A 167 6.26 -19.99 6.02
CA ASP A 167 4.93 -20.06 6.64
C ASP A 167 3.79 -19.53 5.75
N ALA A 168 4.11 -19.22 4.49
CA ALA A 168 3.22 -18.62 3.49
C ALA A 168 2.79 -17.17 3.80
N ALA A 169 3.45 -16.50 4.75
CA ALA A 169 3.40 -15.06 4.93
C ALA A 169 4.75 -14.43 4.54
N PRO A 170 4.76 -13.35 3.75
CA PRO A 170 5.99 -12.67 3.40
C PRO A 170 6.50 -11.83 4.56
N GLU A 171 7.80 -11.85 4.77
CA GLU A 171 8.56 -10.90 5.56
C GLU A 171 9.10 -9.76 4.68
N VAL A 172 9.48 -8.67 5.34
CA VAL A 172 10.30 -7.61 4.74
C VAL A 172 11.76 -7.91 5.04
N ILE A 173 12.56 -8.09 4.00
CA ILE A 173 14.00 -8.23 4.12
C ILE A 173 14.64 -6.88 3.84
N VAL A 174 15.45 -6.38 4.77
CA VAL A 174 16.19 -5.13 4.66
C VAL A 174 17.68 -5.41 4.76
N VAL A 175 18.43 -5.17 3.70
CA VAL A 175 19.89 -5.37 3.71
C VAL A 175 20.59 -4.13 4.24
N ARG A 176 21.48 -4.26 5.20
CA ARG A 176 22.16 -3.13 5.85
C ARG A 176 23.62 -3.42 6.13
N HIS A 177 24.45 -2.38 6.18
CA HIS A 177 25.82 -2.52 6.63
C HIS A 177 25.91 -2.57 8.17
N GLU A 178 26.80 -3.41 8.69
CA GLU A 178 27.09 -3.57 10.12
C GLU A 178 28.00 -2.44 10.63
N CYS A 179 27.44 -1.24 10.74
CA CYS A 179 28.23 -0.03 11.01
C CYS A 179 28.61 0.21 12.49
N GLY A 180 28.43 -0.78 13.38
CA GLY A 180 28.66 -0.62 14.83
C GLY A 180 30.08 -0.22 15.23
N ARG A 181 31.05 -0.33 14.32
CA ARG A 181 32.46 0.10 14.51
C ARG A 181 32.93 1.14 13.49
N ALA A 182 32.01 1.75 12.72
CA ALA A 182 32.37 2.73 11.71
C ALA A 182 32.41 4.14 12.33
N ASP A 183 33.49 4.87 12.05
CA ASP A 183 33.67 6.26 12.50
C ASP A 183 32.96 7.26 11.59
N ASP A 184 32.71 6.88 10.33
CA ASP A 184 31.98 7.69 9.35
C ASP A 184 31.16 6.86 8.34
N VAL A 185 30.36 7.57 7.53
CA VAL A 185 29.48 6.97 6.51
C VAL A 185 30.28 6.22 5.43
N SER A 186 31.49 6.68 5.09
CA SER A 186 32.32 6.03 4.07
C SER A 186 32.90 4.70 4.55
N GLN A 187 33.23 4.60 5.83
CA GLN A 187 33.65 3.36 6.47
C GLN A 187 32.47 2.41 6.64
N CYS A 188 31.30 2.93 7.03
CA CYS A 188 30.06 2.18 7.13
C CYS A 188 29.70 1.48 5.80
N ARG A 189 29.80 2.18 4.66
CA ARG A 189 29.59 1.63 3.31
C ARG A 189 30.57 0.54 2.86
N ARG A 190 31.60 0.25 3.66
CA ARG A 190 32.58 -0.84 3.42
C ARG A 190 32.52 -1.93 4.47
N ALA A 191 31.66 -1.77 5.49
CA ALA A 191 31.47 -2.80 6.49
C ALA A 191 30.78 -4.03 5.87
N PRO A 192 30.88 -5.21 6.50
CA PRO A 192 30.03 -6.34 6.16
C PRO A 192 28.55 -5.96 6.18
N VAL A 193 27.73 -6.71 5.45
CA VAL A 193 26.29 -6.54 5.40
C VAL A 193 25.57 -7.75 5.98
N LEU A 194 24.39 -7.50 6.54
CA LEU A 194 23.45 -8.55 6.90
C LEU A 194 22.07 -8.20 6.36
N ALA A 195 21.20 -9.18 6.30
CA ALA A 195 19.78 -8.99 6.02
C ALA A 195 18.99 -9.07 7.33
N GLU A 196 18.29 -7.99 7.68
CA GLU A 196 17.33 -7.94 8.77
C GLU A 196 15.96 -8.38 8.23
N VAL A 197 15.29 -9.29 8.92
CA VAL A 197 13.99 -9.83 8.54
C VAL A 197 12.93 -9.29 9.48
N TYR A 198 11.89 -8.67 8.94
CA TYR A 198 10.79 -8.06 9.68
C TYR A 198 9.46 -8.71 9.30
N ASP A 199 8.61 -8.98 10.29
CA ASP A 199 7.23 -9.36 10.00
C ASP A 199 6.43 -8.17 9.44
N LEU A 200 5.24 -8.42 8.91
CA LEU A 200 4.36 -7.39 8.34
C LEU A 200 3.87 -6.34 9.37
N ARG A 201 4.12 -6.55 10.67
CA ARG A 201 3.87 -5.56 11.73
C ARG A 201 5.10 -4.70 12.03
N GLY A 202 6.20 -4.91 11.30
CA GLY A 202 7.46 -4.20 11.47
C GLY A 202 8.28 -4.66 12.66
N ARG A 203 7.99 -5.85 13.22
CA ARG A 203 8.81 -6.43 14.28
C ARG A 203 9.93 -7.24 13.66
N LEU A 204 11.15 -6.98 14.11
CA LEU A 204 12.34 -7.75 13.75
C LEU A 204 12.17 -9.20 14.23
N VAL A 205 12.22 -10.15 13.29
CA VAL A 205 12.09 -11.60 13.57
C VAL A 205 13.44 -12.30 13.60
N GLY A 206 14.42 -11.80 12.84
CA GLY A 206 15.75 -12.37 12.79
C GLY A 206 16.68 -11.66 11.82
N CYS A 207 17.90 -12.15 11.74
CA CYS A 207 18.94 -11.64 10.86
C CYS A 207 19.71 -12.81 10.23
N THR A 208 20.25 -12.58 9.04
CA THR A 208 21.28 -13.48 8.51
C THR A 208 22.60 -13.32 9.25
N ALA A 209 23.54 -14.23 9.00
CA ALA A 209 24.95 -13.96 9.28
C ALA A 209 25.45 -12.73 8.48
N GLY A 210 26.57 -12.16 8.92
CA GLY A 210 27.27 -11.11 8.19
C GLY A 210 27.99 -11.64 6.94
N PHE A 211 27.97 -10.85 5.88
CA PHE A 211 28.59 -11.12 4.59
C PHE A 211 29.53 -9.96 4.22
N ASP A 212 30.67 -10.25 3.61
CA ASP A 212 31.66 -9.21 3.25
C ASP A 212 31.14 -8.25 2.18
N SER A 213 30.13 -8.65 1.41
CA SER A 213 29.50 -7.80 0.40
C SER A 213 28.06 -8.23 0.09
N PRO A 214 27.20 -7.32 -0.38
CA PRO A 214 25.81 -7.65 -0.73
C PRO A 214 25.66 -8.76 -1.76
N GLY A 215 26.60 -8.89 -2.71
CA GLY A 215 26.55 -9.92 -3.75
C GLY A 215 26.73 -11.35 -3.24
N GLN A 216 27.05 -11.55 -1.96
CA GLN A 216 27.09 -12.88 -1.33
C GLN A 216 25.72 -13.32 -0.81
N LEU A 217 24.75 -12.39 -0.66
CA LEU A 217 23.37 -12.74 -0.32
C LEU A 217 22.72 -13.44 -1.53
N ARG A 218 22.02 -14.54 -1.25
CA ARG A 218 21.27 -15.27 -2.27
C ARG A 218 20.20 -14.36 -2.89
N GLY A 219 20.06 -14.40 -4.22
CA GLY A 219 19.06 -13.62 -4.95
C GLY A 219 19.41 -12.15 -5.21
N TRP A 220 20.57 -11.65 -4.75
CA TRP A 220 20.93 -10.23 -4.87
C TRP A 220 20.68 -9.64 -6.29
N PRO A 221 20.02 -8.47 -6.40
CA PRO A 221 19.52 -7.58 -5.33
C PRO A 221 18.13 -7.94 -4.80
N GLU A 222 17.41 -8.86 -5.44
CA GLU A 222 16.09 -9.35 -4.99
C GLU A 222 16.32 -10.53 -4.04
N VAL A 223 16.82 -10.23 -2.84
CA VAL A 223 17.23 -11.23 -1.83
C VAL A 223 16.09 -12.22 -1.55
N ASP A 224 16.47 -13.50 -1.56
CA ASP A 224 15.65 -14.69 -1.32
C ASP A 224 16.38 -15.52 -0.24
N LEU A 225 15.79 -15.62 0.95
CA LEU A 225 16.38 -16.27 2.13
C LEU A 225 15.70 -17.59 2.44
N ALA A 226 16.48 -18.58 2.87
CA ALA A 226 15.95 -19.81 3.43
C ALA A 226 15.80 -19.67 4.94
N ALA A 227 14.83 -20.38 5.51
CA ALA A 227 14.53 -20.32 6.94
C ALA A 227 15.72 -20.68 7.85
N ASP A 228 16.65 -21.52 7.38
CA ASP A 228 17.86 -21.89 8.12
C ASP A 228 18.98 -20.84 8.05
N GLU A 229 18.84 -19.83 7.19
CA GLU A 229 19.75 -18.68 7.11
C GLU A 229 19.36 -17.56 8.09
N VAL A 230 18.15 -17.60 8.66
CA VAL A 230 17.62 -16.58 9.57
C VAL A 230 17.80 -17.01 11.03
N GLY A 231 18.66 -16.30 11.75
CA GLY A 231 18.94 -16.51 13.16
C GLY A 231 18.56 -15.31 14.04
N SER A 232 18.95 -15.36 15.32
CA SER A 232 18.87 -14.19 16.20
C SER A 232 19.87 -13.11 15.77
N CYS A 233 19.44 -11.86 15.77
CA CYS A 233 20.33 -10.72 15.52
C CYS A 233 21.31 -10.53 16.69
N SER A 234 22.58 -10.27 16.37
CA SER A 234 23.67 -10.08 17.35
C SER A 234 24.24 -8.67 17.32
#